data_AF-D7KJL2-F1
#
_entry.id   AF-D7KJL2-F1
#
_cell.length_a   1.000
_cell.length_b   1.000
_cell.length_c   1.000
_cell.angle_alpha   90.00
_cell.angle_beta   90.00
_cell.angle_gamma   90.00
#
_symmetry.space_group_name_H-M   'P 1'
#
loop_
_entity.id
_entity.type
_entity.pdbx_description
1 polymer ?
#
loop_
_entity_poly.entity_id
_entity_poly.type
_entity_poly.pdbx_seq_one_letter_code
_entity_poly.pdbx_strand_id
1 'polypeptide(L)'
;MALPPYDPNFTMASTIVGRADIDFDQEHDESASAAIVAVNLISSARLALKLDSVHNEYSAPYLVDKAGGSNNRKLTVKDCLTFALKKGGIPKAEDWIPLGSESKPPPSYKPALVSMKGKVIEPKDMEEVRELLVHQPVGAKLHVFTPHIELQQDAIYCGPSGEPGSYVGLRDGIIVGTEKFQGKPMATVKVWYKKFRFLKVALSRMFVHYNQGIAIEPDVGPTLLLLDFCVPRLSIN
;
A
#
# COMPACT_ATOMS: atom_id res chain seq x y z
N MET A 1 25.94 0.61 2.32
CA MET A 1 25.75 1.87 1.58
C MET A 1 24.87 2.77 2.45
N ALA A 2 25.22 4.05 2.59
CA ALA A 2 24.41 5.01 3.34
C ALA A 2 23.67 5.92 2.35
N LEU A 3 22.41 6.23 2.62
CA LEU A 3 21.63 7.15 1.78
C LEU A 3 22.08 8.60 2.04
N PRO A 4 22.05 9.47 1.02
CA PRO A 4 22.34 10.89 1.23
C PRO A 4 21.33 11.53 2.20
N PRO A 5 21.72 12.60 2.91
CA PRO A 5 20.80 13.34 3.76
C PRO A 5 19.66 13.94 2.93
N TYR A 6 18.47 14.04 3.51
CA TYR A 6 17.33 14.66 2.87
C TYR A 6 17.56 16.16 2.64
N ASP A 7 17.44 16.62 1.40
CA ASP A 7 17.37 18.03 1.04
C ASP A 7 15.90 18.46 0.80
N PRO A 8 15.30 19.28 1.67
CA PRO A 8 13.92 19.75 1.52
C PRO A 8 13.68 20.63 0.28
N ASN A 9 14.73 21.18 -0.32
CA ASN A 9 14.64 22.02 -1.51
C ASN A 9 14.70 21.20 -2.81
N PHE A 10 15.09 19.93 -2.73
CA PHE A 10 15.22 19.07 -3.88
C PHE A 10 13.88 18.40 -4.21
N THR A 11 13.10 19.02 -5.11
CA THR A 11 11.71 18.63 -5.38
C THR A 11 11.54 17.59 -6.48
N MET A 12 12.51 17.44 -7.39
CA MET A 12 12.45 16.50 -8.51
C MET A 12 13.72 15.67 -8.60
N ALA A 13 13.57 14.35 -8.77
CA ALA A 13 14.63 13.47 -9.23
C ALA A 13 14.37 12.99 -10.65
N SER A 14 15.42 12.90 -11.46
CA SER A 14 15.40 12.06 -12.65
C SER A 14 16.37 10.91 -12.42
N THR A 15 15.95 9.69 -12.77
CA THR A 15 16.86 8.54 -12.75
C THR A 15 16.91 7.94 -14.14
N ILE A 16 18.06 8.11 -14.77
CA ILE A 16 18.45 7.40 -15.99
C ILE A 16 19.31 6.24 -15.50
N VAL A 17 18.71 5.06 -15.38
CA VAL A 17 19.47 3.87 -15.01
C VAL A 17 20.20 3.39 -16.26
N GLY A 18 21.51 3.60 -16.32
CA GLY A 18 22.36 2.93 -17.30
C GLY A 18 22.34 1.44 -16.99
N ARG A 19 21.87 0.61 -17.93
CA ARG A 19 21.80 -0.86 -17.92
C ARG A 19 22.08 -1.49 -16.53
N ALA A 20 21.18 -1.28 -15.58
CA ALA A 20 21.14 -2.00 -14.31
C ALA A 20 19.73 -2.57 -14.17
N ASP A 21 19.70 -3.84 -13.78
CA ASP A 21 18.59 -4.74 -13.97
C ASP A 21 17.31 -4.23 -13.30
N ILE A 22 16.19 -4.30 -14.04
CA ILE A 22 14.87 -4.28 -13.42
C ILE A 22 14.80 -5.58 -12.62
N ASP A 23 15.13 -5.50 -11.32
CA ASP A 23 14.85 -6.57 -10.39
C ASP A 23 13.34 -6.60 -10.15
N PHE A 24 12.63 -7.27 -11.07
CA PHE A 24 11.29 -7.74 -10.77
C PHE A 24 11.40 -8.66 -9.56
N ASP A 25 10.85 -8.18 -8.45
CA ASP A 25 10.63 -8.97 -7.25
C ASP A 25 9.65 -10.10 -7.60
N GLN A 26 10.16 -11.22 -8.11
CA GLN A 26 9.38 -12.37 -8.56
C GLN A 26 8.53 -12.98 -7.43
N GLU A 27 8.86 -12.69 -6.17
CA GLU A 27 8.11 -13.10 -4.98
C GLU A 27 6.92 -12.18 -4.67
N HIS A 28 6.76 -11.04 -5.37
CA HIS A 28 5.68 -10.10 -5.10
C HIS A 28 4.34 -10.54 -5.71
N ASP A 29 3.51 -11.19 -4.91
CA ASP A 29 2.10 -11.37 -5.21
C ASP A 29 1.31 -10.08 -4.89
N GLU A 30 0.99 -9.32 -5.93
CA GLU A 30 0.20 -8.09 -5.85
C GLU A 30 -1.18 -8.32 -5.21
N SER A 31 -1.82 -9.45 -5.48
CA SER A 31 -3.15 -9.74 -4.93
C SER A 31 -3.09 -10.05 -3.44
N ALA A 32 -2.07 -10.81 -3.02
CA ALA A 32 -1.81 -11.07 -1.61
C ALA A 32 -1.46 -9.78 -0.86
N SER A 33 -0.59 -8.94 -1.44
CA SER A 33 -0.23 -7.62 -0.91
C SER A 33 -1.46 -6.73 -0.72
N ALA A 34 -2.29 -6.61 -1.75
CA ALA A 34 -3.53 -5.86 -1.71
C ALA A 34 -4.50 -6.36 -0.63
N ALA A 35 -4.66 -7.68 -0.50
CA ALA A 35 -5.51 -8.29 0.50
C ALA A 35 -5.00 -8.02 1.92
N ILE A 36 -3.69 -8.13 2.17
CA ILE A 36 -3.05 -7.86 3.47
C ILE A 36 -3.24 -6.40 3.89
N VAL A 37 -3.06 -5.46 2.96
CA VAL A 37 -3.30 -4.03 3.24
C VAL A 37 -4.79 -3.76 3.47
N ALA A 38 -5.68 -4.36 2.68
CA ALA A 38 -7.13 -4.19 2.83
C ALA A 38 -7.65 -4.66 4.18
N VAL A 39 -7.23 -5.84 4.67
CA VAL A 39 -7.65 -6.32 6.00
C VAL A 39 -7.17 -5.41 7.13
N ASN A 40 -5.98 -4.83 7.01
CA ASN A 40 -5.44 -3.93 8.02
C ASN A 40 -6.16 -2.57 8.01
N LEU A 41 -6.57 -2.06 6.84
CA LEU A 41 -7.43 -0.88 6.71
C LEU A 41 -8.82 -1.12 7.31
N ILE A 42 -9.43 -2.27 7.03
CA ILE A 42 -10.74 -2.64 7.60
C ILE A 42 -10.67 -2.68 9.13
N SER A 43 -9.66 -3.36 9.68
CA SER A 43 -9.46 -3.45 11.13
C SER A 43 -9.25 -2.08 11.76
N SER A 44 -8.44 -1.23 11.13
CA SER A 44 -8.21 0.15 11.60
C SER A 44 -9.49 0.99 11.56
N ALA A 45 -10.28 0.90 10.48
CA ALA A 45 -11.54 1.62 10.35
C ALA A 45 -12.58 1.18 11.39
N ARG A 46 -12.69 -0.12 11.66
CA ARG A 46 -13.59 -0.66 12.68
C ARG A 46 -13.20 -0.22 14.08
N LEU A 47 -11.90 -0.27 14.39
CA LEU A 47 -11.36 0.22 15.66
C LEU A 47 -11.62 1.72 15.84
N ALA A 48 -11.36 2.53 14.81
CA ALA A 48 -11.59 3.97 14.84
C ALA A 48 -13.07 4.34 15.10
N LEU A 49 -13.99 3.55 14.55
CA LEU A 49 -15.44 3.70 14.76
C LEU A 49 -15.94 3.03 16.05
N LYS A 50 -15.04 2.46 16.87
CA LYS A 50 -15.38 1.73 18.10
C LYS A 50 -16.35 0.55 17.86
N LEU A 51 -16.36 0.01 16.64
CA LEU A 51 -17.09 -1.23 16.33
C LEU A 51 -16.39 -2.45 16.91
N ASP A 52 -15.07 -2.35 17.09
CA ASP A 52 -14.24 -3.31 17.79
C ASP A 52 -13.52 -2.62 18.95
N SER A 53 -13.29 -3.35 20.04
CA SER A 53 -12.51 -2.87 21.19
C SER A 53 -11.00 -2.96 20.99
N VAL A 54 -10.55 -3.78 20.04
CA VAL A 54 -9.15 -4.06 19.73
C VAL A 54 -8.96 -4.20 18.22
N HIS A 55 -7.70 -4.06 17.76
CA HIS A 55 -7.34 -4.35 16.39
C HIS A 55 -7.48 -5.85 16.12
N ASN A 56 -8.48 -6.24 15.34
CA ASN A 56 -8.71 -7.63 14.97
C ASN A 56 -7.91 -8.03 13.72
N GLU A 57 -7.45 -9.27 13.68
CA GLU A 57 -6.83 -9.84 12.49
C GLU A 57 -7.91 -10.47 11.60
N TYR A 58 -7.99 -10.05 10.34
CA TYR A 58 -8.92 -10.62 9.35
C TYR A 58 -8.16 -11.44 8.31
N SER A 59 -8.86 -12.38 7.68
CA SER A 59 -8.25 -13.27 6.71
C SER A 59 -8.02 -12.58 5.36
N ALA A 60 -6.76 -12.27 5.05
CA ALA A 60 -6.34 -11.87 3.71
C ALA A 60 -6.53 -12.99 2.65
N PRO A 61 -6.22 -14.27 2.94
CA PRO A 61 -6.46 -15.37 2.00
C PRO A 61 -7.92 -15.48 1.54
N TYR A 62 -8.89 -15.18 2.42
CA TYR A 62 -10.30 -15.15 2.05
C TYR A 62 -10.58 -14.15 0.93
N LEU A 63 -9.94 -12.97 0.97
CA LEU A 63 -10.07 -11.97 -0.09
C LEU A 63 -9.42 -12.45 -1.38
N VAL A 64 -8.24 -13.07 -1.32
CA VAL A 64 -7.58 -13.62 -2.51
C VAL A 64 -8.45 -14.70 -3.16
N ASP A 65 -8.95 -15.65 -2.38
CA ASP A 65 -9.75 -16.78 -2.86
C ASP A 65 -11.13 -16.36 -3.40
N LYS A 66 -11.78 -15.38 -2.77
CA LYS A 66 -13.19 -15.05 -3.07
C LYS A 66 -13.38 -13.76 -3.88
N ALA A 67 -12.45 -12.81 -3.80
CA ALA A 67 -12.51 -11.59 -4.61
C ALA A 67 -11.78 -11.75 -5.95
N GLY A 68 -10.77 -12.62 -6.04
CA GLY A 68 -9.91 -12.78 -7.24
C GLY A 68 -10.64 -13.26 -8.50
N GLY A 69 -11.83 -13.86 -8.36
CA GLY A 69 -12.59 -14.43 -9.48
C GLY A 69 -11.81 -15.52 -10.24
N SER A 70 -12.42 -16.05 -11.30
CA SER A 70 -11.84 -17.10 -12.16
C SER A 70 -10.83 -16.60 -13.19
N ASN A 71 -10.59 -15.28 -13.27
CA ASN A 71 -10.01 -14.65 -14.46
C ASN A 71 -8.55 -14.20 -14.31
N ASN A 72 -7.78 -14.71 -13.34
CA ASN A 72 -6.37 -14.34 -13.12
C ASN A 72 -6.12 -12.82 -13.02
N ARG A 73 -7.15 -12.03 -12.66
CA ARG A 73 -7.00 -10.59 -12.52
C ARG A 73 -6.30 -10.27 -11.21
N LYS A 74 -5.25 -9.45 -11.27
CA LYS A 74 -4.56 -8.94 -10.08
C LYS A 74 -5.52 -8.06 -9.26
N LEU A 75 -5.67 -8.38 -7.98
CA LEU A 75 -6.52 -7.63 -7.08
C LEU A 75 -5.84 -6.33 -6.63
N THR A 76 -6.63 -5.27 -6.53
CA THR A 76 -6.22 -4.02 -5.87
C THR A 76 -6.80 -3.95 -4.45
N VAL A 77 -6.21 -3.12 -3.58
CA VAL A 77 -6.75 -2.86 -2.23
C VAL A 77 -8.22 -2.41 -2.33
N LYS A 78 -8.53 -1.55 -3.30
CA LYS A 78 -9.90 -1.11 -3.61
C LYS A 78 -10.84 -2.27 -3.94
N ASP A 79 -10.42 -3.21 -4.79
CA ASP A 79 -11.22 -4.38 -5.16
C ASP A 79 -11.53 -5.23 -3.93
N CYS A 80 -10.52 -5.46 -3.07
CA CYS A 80 -10.67 -6.17 -1.80
C CYS A 80 -11.65 -5.48 -0.84
N LEU A 81 -11.49 -4.17 -0.61
CA LEU A 81 -12.39 -3.39 0.25
C LEU A 81 -13.82 -3.38 -0.30
N THR A 82 -13.97 -3.19 -1.61
CA THR A 82 -15.28 -3.21 -2.28
C THR A 82 -15.96 -4.55 -2.13
N PHE A 83 -15.22 -5.65 -2.29
CA PHE A 83 -15.72 -7.00 -2.10
C PHE A 83 -16.21 -7.22 -0.66
N ALA A 84 -15.38 -6.88 0.34
CA ALA A 84 -15.71 -7.04 1.75
C ALA A 84 -17.02 -6.32 2.12
N LEU A 85 -17.17 -5.08 1.67
CA LEU A 85 -18.37 -4.26 1.93
C LEU A 85 -19.61 -4.78 1.19
N LYS A 86 -19.46 -5.22 -0.07
CA LYS A 86 -20.58 -5.79 -0.86
C LYS A 86 -21.05 -7.15 -0.32
N LYS A 87 -20.14 -7.99 0.16
CA LYS A 87 -20.48 -9.26 0.81
C LYS A 87 -21.03 -9.10 2.22
N GLY A 88 -20.90 -7.91 2.79
CA GLY A 88 -21.38 -7.58 4.12
C GLY A 88 -20.46 -8.05 5.25
N GLY A 89 -19.21 -8.42 4.96
CA GLY A 89 -18.26 -8.92 5.94
C GLY A 89 -17.12 -9.77 5.38
N ILE A 90 -16.10 -9.96 6.23
CA ILE A 90 -14.99 -10.91 6.04
C ILE A 90 -14.75 -11.68 7.34
N PRO A 91 -14.22 -12.91 7.27
CA PRO A 91 -13.94 -13.69 8.46
C PRO A 91 -12.67 -13.20 9.17
N LYS A 92 -12.55 -13.53 10.45
CA LYS A 92 -11.29 -13.34 11.17
C LYS A 92 -10.20 -14.25 10.60
N ALA A 93 -8.94 -13.94 10.91
CA ALA A 93 -7.81 -14.71 10.40
C ALA A 93 -7.87 -16.19 10.84
N GLU A 94 -8.27 -16.45 12.08
CA GLU A 94 -8.42 -17.81 12.62
C GLU A 94 -9.55 -18.62 11.95
N ASP A 95 -10.55 -17.94 11.38
CA ASP A 95 -11.74 -18.55 10.77
C ASP A 95 -11.54 -18.88 9.28
N TRP A 96 -10.44 -18.44 8.66
CA TRP A 96 -10.11 -18.77 7.28
C TRP A 96 -8.61 -18.85 7.08
N ILE A 97 -8.16 -20.09 6.88
CA ILE A 97 -6.80 -20.59 6.63
C ILE A 97 -5.70 -19.54 6.46
N PRO A 98 -4.61 -19.62 7.26
CA PRO A 98 -3.42 -18.79 7.08
C PRO A 98 -2.77 -18.96 5.68
N LEU A 99 -2.22 -17.87 5.12
CA LEU A 99 -1.43 -17.93 3.88
C LEU A 99 -0.33 -19.01 3.99
N GLY A 100 -0.35 -20.02 3.11
CA GLY A 100 0.67 -21.07 3.03
C GLY A 100 0.25 -22.47 3.53
N SER A 101 -0.96 -22.67 4.04
CA SER A 101 -1.47 -24.01 4.39
C SER A 101 -2.05 -24.75 3.17
N GLU A 102 -1.70 -26.03 3.02
CA GLU A 102 -2.04 -26.87 1.85
C GLU A 102 -3.52 -27.31 1.79
N SER A 103 -4.26 -27.24 2.90
CA SER A 103 -5.62 -27.81 2.98
C SER A 103 -6.70 -26.74 2.82
N LYS A 104 -6.98 -26.25 1.60
CA LYS A 104 -8.13 -25.33 1.35
C LYS A 104 -9.41 -25.87 2.01
N PRO A 105 -10.25 -25.02 2.64
CA PRO A 105 -11.47 -25.49 3.25
C PRO A 105 -12.34 -26.13 2.16
N PRO A 106 -13.15 -27.15 2.50
CA PRO A 106 -14.09 -27.69 1.53
C PRO A 106 -14.99 -26.55 1.00
N PRO A 107 -15.42 -26.61 -0.28
CA PRO A 107 -16.25 -25.54 -0.87
C PRO A 107 -17.53 -25.22 -0.10
N SER A 108 -18.01 -26.16 0.72
CA SER A 108 -19.19 -26.04 1.58
C SER A 108 -18.95 -25.25 2.88
N TYR A 109 -17.70 -25.03 3.28
CA TYR A 109 -17.36 -24.30 4.50
C TYR A 109 -17.75 -22.83 4.37
N LYS A 110 -18.53 -22.35 5.35
CA LYS A 110 -18.97 -20.95 5.44
C LYS A 110 -18.42 -20.38 6.76
N PRO A 111 -17.36 -19.56 6.72
CA PRO A 111 -16.80 -18.99 7.94
C PRO A 111 -17.76 -17.94 8.51
N ALA A 112 -17.66 -17.69 9.82
CA ALA A 112 -18.38 -16.60 10.45
C ALA A 112 -17.83 -15.26 9.92
N LEU A 113 -18.69 -14.44 9.32
CA LEU A 113 -18.29 -13.14 8.79
C LEU A 113 -18.49 -12.06 9.84
N VAL A 114 -17.46 -11.25 10.07
CA VAL A 114 -17.60 -10.02 10.85
C VAL A 114 -18.31 -8.99 9.99
N SER A 115 -19.52 -8.63 10.39
CA SER A 115 -20.38 -7.79 9.56
C SER A 115 -19.85 -6.37 9.42
N MET A 116 -19.87 -5.86 8.19
CA MET A 116 -19.55 -4.47 7.87
C MET A 116 -20.39 -3.98 6.71
N LYS A 117 -20.80 -2.71 6.78
CA LYS A 117 -21.49 -1.99 5.71
C LYS A 117 -20.76 -0.68 5.46
N GLY A 118 -20.85 -0.17 4.24
CA GLY A 118 -20.21 1.10 3.89
C GLY A 118 -19.87 1.17 2.42
N LYS A 119 -18.95 2.09 2.08
CA LYS A 119 -18.41 2.28 0.74
C LYS A 119 -16.91 2.56 0.77
N VAL A 120 -16.24 2.30 -0.33
CA VAL A 120 -14.86 2.75 -0.53
C VAL A 120 -14.89 4.19 -1.01
N ILE A 121 -14.03 5.04 -0.45
CA ILE A 121 -13.76 6.39 -0.93
C ILE A 121 -12.37 6.39 -1.55
N GLU A 122 -12.20 7.14 -2.63
CA GLU A 122 -10.94 7.30 -3.36
C GLU A 122 -10.54 8.77 -3.31
N PRO A 123 -9.70 9.16 -2.33
CA PRO A 123 -9.19 10.51 -2.23
C PRO A 123 -8.42 10.90 -3.48
N LYS A 124 -8.64 12.12 -3.97
CA LYS A 124 -7.97 12.60 -5.20
C LYS A 124 -6.60 13.19 -4.95
N ASP A 125 -6.40 13.78 -3.77
CA ASP A 125 -5.19 14.48 -3.41
C ASP A 125 -4.86 14.36 -1.92
N MET A 126 -3.70 14.88 -1.54
CA MET A 126 -3.23 14.82 -0.16
C MET A 126 -4.04 15.67 0.82
N GLU A 127 -4.83 16.64 0.37
CA GLU A 127 -5.70 17.42 1.27
C GLU A 127 -6.91 16.55 1.68
N GLU A 128 -7.56 15.88 0.74
CA GLU A 128 -8.61 14.89 1.05
C GLU A 128 -8.08 13.75 1.93
N VAL A 129 -6.85 13.28 1.67
CA VAL A 129 -6.19 12.28 2.51
C VAL A 129 -6.00 12.80 3.94
N ARG A 130 -5.56 14.05 4.14
CA ARG A 130 -5.37 14.63 5.47
C ARG A 130 -6.67 14.75 6.25
N GLU A 131 -7.76 15.14 5.61
CA GLU A 131 -9.08 15.19 6.24
C GLU A 131 -9.51 13.81 6.75
N LEU A 132 -9.24 12.76 5.98
CA LEU A 132 -9.57 11.38 6.36
C LEU A 132 -8.67 10.82 7.46
N LEU A 133 -7.39 11.20 7.47
CA LEU A 133 -6.41 10.75 8.48
C LEU A 133 -6.74 11.19 9.90
N VAL A 134 -7.56 12.22 10.08
CA VAL A 134 -8.10 12.62 11.39
C VAL A 134 -8.93 11.49 12.01
N HIS A 135 -9.57 10.67 11.16
CA HIS A 135 -10.50 9.65 11.59
C HIS A 135 -9.93 8.24 11.45
N GLN A 136 -9.17 7.96 10.39
CA GLN A 136 -8.67 6.61 10.13
C GLN A 136 -7.49 6.59 9.14
N PRO A 137 -6.67 5.53 9.14
CA PRO A 137 -5.62 5.35 8.14
C PRO A 137 -6.15 5.23 6.71
N VAL A 138 -5.33 5.64 5.74
CA VAL A 138 -5.69 5.66 4.31
C VAL A 138 -4.77 4.73 3.53
N GLY A 139 -5.32 3.86 2.69
CA GLY A 139 -4.53 3.02 1.78
C GLY A 139 -3.91 3.84 0.65
N ALA A 140 -2.72 3.47 0.22
CA ALA A 140 -2.00 4.10 -0.89
C ALA A 140 -1.08 3.07 -1.58
N LYS A 141 -0.61 3.40 -2.78
CA LYS A 141 0.54 2.72 -3.40
C LYS A 141 1.78 3.61 -3.30
N LEU A 142 2.92 3.00 -3.00
CA LEU A 142 4.24 3.64 -2.93
C LEU A 142 5.11 3.14 -4.07
N HIS A 143 5.76 4.04 -4.79
CA HIS A 143 6.87 3.69 -5.69
C HIS A 143 8.08 3.25 -4.88
N VAL A 144 8.56 2.03 -5.12
CA VAL A 144 9.64 1.41 -4.37
C VAL A 144 10.92 1.29 -5.19
N PHE A 145 12.04 1.55 -4.52
CA PHE A 145 13.40 1.49 -5.05
C PHE A 145 14.28 0.68 -4.10
N THR A 146 15.09 -0.23 -4.65
CA THR A 146 16.06 -1.05 -3.91
C THR A 146 17.47 -0.55 -4.23
N PRO A 147 18.38 -0.48 -3.24
CA PRO A 147 18.22 -0.88 -1.83
C PRO A 147 17.56 0.21 -0.95
N HIS A 148 17.03 1.30 -1.51
CA HIS A 148 16.59 2.46 -0.73
C HIS A 148 15.53 2.10 0.31
N ILE A 149 14.56 1.25 -0.01
CA ILE A 149 13.54 0.81 0.95
C ILE A 149 14.11 0.00 2.12
N GLU A 150 15.24 -0.67 1.93
CA GLU A 150 15.87 -1.52 2.94
C GLU A 150 16.83 -0.74 3.84
N LEU A 151 17.42 0.34 3.33
CA LEU A 151 18.42 1.16 4.02
C LEU A 151 17.84 2.30 4.88
N GLN A 152 16.51 2.47 4.90
CA GLN A 152 15.83 3.56 5.62
C GLN A 152 15.66 3.21 7.11
N GLN A 153 16.73 3.35 7.88
CA GLN A 153 16.70 3.37 9.35
C GLN A 153 16.64 4.84 9.80
N ASP A 154 15.42 5.38 9.94
CA ASP A 154 15.11 6.76 10.36
C ASP A 154 15.34 7.89 9.35
N ALA A 155 15.74 7.56 8.13
CA ALA A 155 15.82 8.52 7.04
C ALA A 155 14.44 8.83 6.42
N ILE A 156 14.44 9.86 5.56
CA ILE A 156 13.27 10.24 4.77
C ILE A 156 13.36 9.53 3.42
N TYR A 157 12.31 8.80 3.08
CA TYR A 157 12.17 8.12 1.81
C TYR A 157 11.83 9.11 0.70
N CYS A 158 12.77 9.32 -0.22
CA CYS A 158 12.68 10.31 -1.29
C CYS A 158 12.76 9.69 -2.69
N GLY A 159 12.64 8.36 -2.78
CA GLY A 159 12.96 7.63 -4.01
C GLY A 159 14.44 7.82 -4.35
N PRO A 160 14.81 7.85 -5.64
CA PRO A 160 16.19 8.05 -6.06
C PRO A 160 16.59 9.52 -5.91
N SER A 161 17.81 9.77 -5.40
CA SER A 161 18.38 11.11 -5.22
C SER A 161 19.79 11.26 -5.83
N GLY A 162 20.13 10.39 -6.79
CA GLY A 162 21.43 10.34 -7.48
C GLY A 162 22.30 9.16 -7.04
N GLU A 163 21.97 8.52 -5.93
CA GLU A 163 22.56 7.26 -5.50
C GLU A 163 22.10 6.07 -6.39
N PRO A 164 22.92 5.01 -6.52
CA PRO A 164 22.54 3.81 -7.24
C PRO A 164 21.33 3.12 -6.61
N GLY A 165 20.27 2.97 -7.40
CA GLY A 165 19.08 2.21 -7.01
C GLY A 165 18.27 1.76 -8.21
N SER A 166 17.61 0.61 -8.08
CA SER A 166 16.73 0.04 -9.09
C SER A 166 15.28 0.26 -8.70
N TYR A 167 14.46 0.64 -9.68
CA TYR A 167 13.02 0.74 -9.50
C TYR A 167 12.39 -0.66 -9.47
N VAL A 168 11.59 -0.93 -8.44
CA VAL A 168 11.02 -2.26 -8.14
C VAL A 168 9.51 -2.31 -8.45
N GLY A 169 8.88 -1.16 -8.68
CA GLY A 169 7.44 -1.06 -8.94
C GLY A 169 6.66 -0.42 -7.79
N LEU A 170 5.34 -0.47 -7.91
CA LEU A 170 4.42 -0.03 -6.86
C LEU A 170 4.26 -1.10 -5.79
N ARG A 171 4.11 -0.67 -4.53
CA ARG A 171 3.78 -1.52 -3.38
C ARG A 171 2.63 -0.94 -2.58
N ASP A 172 1.75 -1.80 -2.09
CA ASP A 172 0.62 -1.35 -1.27
C ASP A 172 1.09 -0.94 0.12
N GLY A 173 0.49 0.13 0.64
CA GLY A 173 0.80 0.67 1.94
C GLY A 173 -0.37 1.40 2.58
N ILE A 174 -0.16 1.82 3.82
CA ILE A 174 -1.14 2.50 4.65
C ILE A 174 -0.51 3.77 5.20
N ILE A 175 -1.06 4.91 4.82
CA ILE A 175 -0.72 6.19 5.43
C ILE A 175 -1.37 6.22 6.81
N VAL A 176 -0.53 6.33 7.84
CA VAL A 176 -0.99 6.36 9.25
C VAL A 176 -0.99 7.79 9.82
N GLY A 177 -0.32 8.72 9.14
CA GLY A 177 -0.27 10.11 9.56
C GLY A 177 0.57 10.96 8.61
N THR A 178 0.46 12.28 8.78
CA THR A 178 1.30 13.25 8.08
C THR A 178 1.94 14.19 9.09
N GLU A 179 3.17 14.61 8.78
CA GLU A 179 3.93 15.57 9.58
C GLU A 179 4.66 16.56 8.66
N LYS A 180 5.27 17.59 9.25
CA LYS A 180 6.16 18.49 8.51
C LYS A 180 7.57 18.36 9.08
N PHE A 181 8.55 18.16 8.20
CA PHE A 181 9.96 18.23 8.54
C PHE A 181 10.59 19.39 7.78
N GLN A 182 11.25 20.30 8.51
CA GLN A 182 11.83 21.53 7.91
C GLN A 182 10.84 22.29 7.01
N GLY A 183 9.57 22.34 7.43
CA GLY A 183 8.48 23.00 6.68
C GLY A 183 7.91 22.20 5.50
N LYS A 184 8.49 21.06 5.13
CA LYS A 184 8.02 20.21 4.02
C LYS A 184 7.11 19.08 4.48
N PRO A 185 6.03 18.79 3.74
CA PRO A 185 5.07 17.76 4.13
C PRO A 185 5.64 16.35 3.91
N MET A 186 5.40 15.48 4.88
CA MET A 186 5.79 14.08 4.87
C MET A 186 4.64 13.20 5.35
N ALA A 187 4.61 11.96 4.88
CA ALA A 187 3.68 10.94 5.33
C ALA A 187 4.44 9.83 6.06
N THR A 188 3.90 9.36 7.19
CA THR A 188 4.32 8.08 7.75
C THR A 188 3.50 6.99 7.09
N VAL A 189 4.16 6.08 6.39
CA VAL A 189 3.54 5.02 5.59
C VAL A 189 4.00 3.66 6.08
N LYS A 190 3.03 2.80 6.43
CA LYS A 190 3.23 1.39 6.71
C LYS A 190 3.10 0.62 5.39
N VAL A 191 4.22 0.34 4.72
CA VAL A 191 4.26 -0.34 3.42
C VAL A 191 4.42 -1.85 3.59
N TRP A 192 3.75 -2.63 2.74
CA TRP A 192 3.97 -4.07 2.64
C TRP A 192 5.09 -4.36 1.63
N TYR A 193 6.27 -4.73 2.14
CA TYR A 193 7.42 -5.12 1.31
C TYR A 193 8.17 -6.28 1.95
N LYS A 194 7.82 -7.52 1.57
CA LYS A 194 8.16 -8.80 2.23
C LYS A 194 7.59 -8.93 3.65
N LYS A 195 7.64 -7.84 4.43
CA LYS A 195 7.01 -7.61 5.73
C LYS A 195 6.57 -6.14 5.83
N PHE A 196 5.77 -5.81 6.83
CA PHE A 196 5.44 -4.41 7.09
C PHE A 196 6.67 -3.62 7.52
N ARG A 197 6.84 -2.44 6.92
CA ARG A 197 7.87 -1.46 7.26
C ARG A 197 7.23 -0.08 7.37
N PHE A 198 7.67 0.70 8.34
CA PHE A 198 7.29 2.10 8.46
C PHE A 198 8.34 2.95 7.75
N LEU A 199 7.87 3.85 6.88
CA LEU A 199 8.70 4.78 6.14
C LEU A 199 8.16 6.20 6.33
N LYS A 200 9.08 7.16 6.44
CA LYS A 200 8.74 8.57 6.37
C LYS A 200 8.91 9.04 4.93
N VAL A 201 7.83 9.16 4.18
CA VAL A 201 7.84 9.45 2.74
C VAL A 201 7.71 10.95 2.48
N ALA A 202 8.59 11.50 1.64
CA ALA A 202 8.49 12.89 1.19
C ALA A 202 7.31 13.08 0.22
N LEU A 203 6.36 13.95 0.56
CA LEU A 203 5.12 14.13 -0.22
C LEU A 203 5.26 15.08 -1.42
N SER A 204 6.25 15.97 -1.39
CA SER A 204 6.52 16.92 -2.48
C SER A 204 7.52 16.40 -3.51
N ARG A 205 8.01 15.17 -3.32
CA ARG A 205 9.07 14.59 -4.14
C ARG A 205 8.47 13.96 -5.38
N MET A 206 8.86 14.49 -6.53
CA MET A 206 8.56 13.89 -7.83
C MET A 206 9.75 13.09 -8.35
N PHE A 207 9.47 12.05 -9.14
CA PHE A 207 10.49 11.40 -9.94
C PHE A 207 10.01 11.08 -11.35
N VAL A 208 10.97 10.84 -12.24
CA VAL A 208 10.78 10.28 -13.58
C VAL A 208 11.73 9.09 -13.74
N HIS A 209 11.24 8.00 -14.33
CA HIS A 209 12.04 6.80 -14.61
C HIS A 209 12.08 6.49 -16.11
N TYR A 210 13.28 6.26 -16.63
CA TYR A 210 13.54 5.95 -18.04
C TYR A 210 14.18 4.57 -18.20
N ASN A 211 13.77 3.83 -19.23
CA ASN A 211 14.37 2.57 -19.64
C ASN A 211 15.34 2.75 -20.81
N GLN A 212 16.44 2.02 -20.82
CA GLN A 212 17.42 2.08 -21.91
C GLN A 212 16.98 1.20 -23.07
N GLY A 213 16.31 1.82 -24.05
CA GLY A 213 16.04 1.24 -25.36
C GLY A 213 15.84 2.30 -26.43
N ILE A 214 15.07 3.35 -26.11
CA ILE A 214 14.82 4.50 -26.99
C ILE A 214 14.59 5.70 -26.05
N ALA A 215 15.56 6.60 -25.92
CA ALA A 215 15.55 7.72 -24.97
C ALA A 215 14.59 8.86 -25.37
N ILE A 216 13.32 8.54 -25.63
CA ILE A 216 12.31 9.51 -26.06
C ILE A 216 11.13 9.55 -25.07
N GLU A 217 10.75 8.42 -24.46
CA GLU A 217 9.62 8.36 -23.50
C GLU A 217 10.01 7.66 -22.19
N PRO A 218 9.52 8.15 -21.02
CA PRO A 218 9.76 7.52 -19.73
C PRO A 218 8.83 6.32 -19.47
N ASP A 219 9.36 5.26 -18.86
CA ASP A 219 8.57 4.10 -18.39
C ASP A 219 7.62 4.50 -17.24
N VAL A 220 8.07 5.44 -16.40
CA VAL A 220 7.22 6.11 -15.41
C VAL A 220 7.40 7.60 -15.61
N GLY A 221 6.35 8.26 -16.08
CA GLY A 221 6.31 9.71 -16.23
C GLY A 221 6.43 10.47 -14.90
N PRO A 222 6.46 11.80 -14.93
CA PRO A 222 6.54 12.62 -13.72
C PRO A 222 5.42 12.28 -12.75
N THR A 223 5.80 11.74 -11.59
CA THR A 223 4.85 11.26 -10.60
C THR A 223 5.36 11.49 -9.19
N LEU A 224 4.44 11.54 -8.22
CA LEU A 224 4.75 11.58 -6.80
C LEU A 224 5.09 10.17 -6.30
N LEU A 225 5.63 10.06 -5.08
CA LEU A 225 5.94 8.75 -4.50
C LEU A 225 4.69 7.97 -4.08
N LEU A 226 3.60 8.65 -3.71
CA LEU A 226 2.36 8.03 -3.23
C LEU A 226 1.20 8.29 -4.19
N LEU A 227 0.48 7.23 -4.55
CA LEU A 227 -0.64 7.24 -5.49
C LEU A 227 -1.82 6.38 -4.99
N ASP A 228 -2.89 6.31 -5.79
CA ASP A 228 -3.98 5.32 -5.68
C ASP A 228 -4.58 5.22 -4.28
N PHE A 229 -4.99 6.37 -3.75
CA PHE A 229 -5.55 6.45 -2.40
C PHE A 229 -6.89 5.73 -2.32
N CYS A 230 -7.09 4.96 -1.26
CA CYS A 230 -8.38 4.34 -0.99
C CYS A 230 -8.63 4.19 0.52
N VAL A 231 -9.89 4.30 0.93
CA VAL A 231 -10.26 4.14 2.33
C VAL A 231 -11.64 3.50 2.46
N PRO A 232 -11.84 2.52 3.38
CA PRO A 232 -13.17 2.05 3.71
C PRO A 232 -13.87 3.07 4.62
N ARG A 233 -15.02 3.60 4.17
CA ARG A 233 -15.92 4.38 5.03
C ARG A 233 -17.07 3.49 5.48
N LEU A 234 -16.96 2.96 6.69
CA LEU A 234 -18.00 2.10 7.26
C LEU A 234 -19.19 2.93 7.74
N SER A 235 -20.37 2.33 7.66
CA SER A 235 -21.61 2.89 8.20
C SER A 235 -21.89 2.27 9.56
N ILE A 236 -22.21 3.12 10.54
CA ILE A 236 -22.76 2.69 11.83
C ILE A 236 -24.27 2.56 11.62
N ASN A 237 -24.86 1.42 11.98
CA ASN A 237 -26.33 1.28 12.05
C ASN A 237 -26.82 1.78 13.41
#